data_AF-A0A0G2HW75-F1
#
_entry.id   AF-A0A0G2HW75-F1
#
_cell.length_a   1.000
_cell.length_b   1.000
_cell.length_c   1.000
_cell.angle_alpha   90.00
_cell.angle_beta   90.00
_cell.angle_gamma   90.00
#
_symmetry.space_group_name_H-M   'P 1'
#
loop_
_entity.id
_entity.type
_entity.pdbx_description
1 polymer ?
#
loop_
_entity_poly.entity_id
_entity_poly.type
_entity_poly.pdbx_seq_one_letter_code
_entity_poly.pdbx_strand_id
1 'polypeptide(L)'
;MSGQGPYFGHAFWFRNNHPEKVPSALGRYENETRRVCRVLGGWLAGELGAGSGEDGGGRERKNLVGEKYSIADLTFIPCQGYVKGLIDAGAYGESDEKKEFPHMQTWFERLRGREAVKEVFAEKEANK
;
A
#
# COMPACT_ATOMS: atom_id res chain seq x y z
N MET A 1 -5.39 6.16 11.26
CA MET A 1 -5.58 6.22 9.79
C MET A 1 -4.21 6.43 9.14
N SER A 2 -3.86 5.68 8.10
CA SER A 2 -2.52 5.67 7.45
C SER A 2 -2.27 6.82 6.46
N GLY A 3 -3.26 7.68 6.21
CA GLY A 3 -3.17 8.74 5.19
C GLY A 3 -3.32 8.26 3.73
N GLN A 4 -3.40 6.95 3.47
CA GLN A 4 -3.59 6.38 2.12
C GLN A 4 -5.02 6.57 1.58
N GLY A 5 -6.01 6.54 2.47
CA GLY A 5 -7.44 6.50 2.13
C GLY A 5 -7.89 7.54 1.10
N PRO A 6 -7.54 8.83 1.25
CA PRO A 6 -7.92 9.85 0.27
C PRO A 6 -7.38 9.55 -1.13
N TYR A 7 -6.09 9.24 -1.30
CA TYR A 7 -5.52 9.10 -2.64
C TYR A 7 -5.97 7.82 -3.33
N PHE A 8 -6.01 6.71 -2.59
CA PHE A 8 -6.42 5.41 -3.12
C PHE A 8 -7.91 5.39 -3.44
N GLY A 9 -8.73 6.00 -2.57
CA GLY A 9 -10.17 6.15 -2.79
C GLY A 9 -10.50 7.01 -4.01
N HIS A 10 -9.81 8.15 -4.19
CA HIS A 10 -10.02 8.99 -5.38
C HIS A 10 -9.55 8.29 -6.67
N ALA A 11 -8.40 7.59 -6.64
CA ALA A 11 -7.96 6.79 -7.80
C ALA A 11 -9.04 5.76 -8.19
N PHE A 12 -9.57 5.04 -7.20
CA PHE A 12 -10.65 4.07 -7.42
C PHE A 12 -11.94 4.74 -7.93
N TRP A 13 -12.32 5.89 -7.38
CA TRP A 13 -13.53 6.61 -7.79
C TRP A 13 -13.46 7.10 -9.25
N PHE A 14 -12.42 7.86 -9.61
CA PHE A 14 -12.24 8.36 -10.98
C PHE A 14 -12.10 7.24 -12.01
N ARG A 15 -11.61 6.07 -11.57
CA ARG A 15 -11.45 4.91 -12.44
C ARG A 15 -12.73 4.13 -12.65
N ASN A 16 -13.48 3.86 -11.59
CA ASN A 16 -14.57 2.87 -11.64
C ASN A 16 -15.97 3.48 -11.55
N ASN A 17 -16.13 4.63 -10.92
CA ASN A 17 -17.44 5.15 -10.54
C ASN A 17 -17.77 6.51 -11.17
N HIS A 18 -16.76 7.32 -11.46
CA HIS A 18 -16.99 8.63 -12.07
C HIS A 18 -17.63 8.45 -13.47
N PRO A 19 -18.70 9.20 -13.79
CA PRO A 19 -19.46 9.01 -15.03
C PRO A 19 -18.62 9.29 -16.29
N GLU A 20 -17.63 10.17 -16.17
CA GLU A 20 -16.69 10.52 -17.24
C GLU A 20 -15.27 10.05 -16.91
N LYS A 21 -14.50 9.68 -17.93
CA LYS A 21 -13.06 9.47 -17.78
C LYS A 21 -12.35 10.81 -17.78
N VAL A 22 -11.69 11.13 -16.68
CA VAL A 22 -10.91 12.38 -16.51
C VAL A 22 -9.43 12.01 -16.42
N PRO A 23 -8.67 11.99 -17.54
CA PRO A 23 -7.30 11.47 -17.57
C PRO A 23 -6.34 12.20 -16.63
N SER A 24 -6.50 13.52 -16.46
CA SER A 24 -5.67 14.33 -15.56
C SER A 24 -5.87 13.96 -14.09
N ALA A 25 -7.11 13.68 -13.68
CA ALA A 25 -7.42 13.23 -12.33
C ALA A 25 -6.90 11.81 -12.08
N LEU A 26 -7.16 10.89 -13.02
CA LEU A 26 -6.63 9.52 -12.96
C LEU A 26 -5.11 9.50 -12.81
N GLY A 27 -4.40 10.18 -13.72
CA GLY A 27 -2.95 10.26 -13.66
C GLY A 27 -2.43 10.86 -12.35
N ARG A 28 -3.09 11.90 -11.81
CA ARG A 28 -2.72 12.48 -10.51
C ARG A 28 -2.82 11.45 -9.37
N TYR A 29 -3.95 10.77 -9.23
CA TYR A 29 -4.18 9.88 -8.09
C TYR A 29 -3.49 8.53 -8.22
N GLU A 30 -3.34 8.00 -9.43
CA GLU A 30 -2.56 6.79 -9.70
C GLU A 30 -1.08 7.02 -9.41
N ASN A 31 -0.51 8.15 -9.87
CA ASN A 31 0.88 8.51 -9.57
C ASN A 31 1.11 8.73 -8.07
N GLU A 32 0.17 9.36 -7.37
CA GLU A 32 0.30 9.57 -5.92
C GLU A 32 0.20 8.25 -5.14
N THR A 33 -0.68 7.34 -5.55
CA THR A 33 -0.75 5.97 -5.00
C THR A 33 0.59 5.27 -5.20
N ARG A 34 1.16 5.33 -6.41
CA ARG A 34 2.48 4.77 -6.72
C ARG A 34 3.57 5.37 -5.84
N ARG A 35 3.58 6.70 -5.66
CA ARG A 35 4.55 7.42 -4.83
C ARG A 35 4.47 6.97 -3.36
N VAL A 36 3.27 6.84 -2.82
CA VAL A 36 3.07 6.36 -1.44
C VAL A 36 3.60 4.93 -1.26
N CYS A 37 3.34 4.03 -2.22
CA CYS A 37 3.91 2.68 -2.20
C CYS A 37 5.45 2.70 -2.24
N ARG A 38 6.06 3.61 -3.03
CA ARG A 38 7.52 3.78 -3.06
C ARG A 38 8.09 4.29 -1.74
N VAL A 39 7.44 5.27 -1.10
CA VAL A 39 7.87 5.77 0.21
C VAL A 39 7.82 4.65 1.25
N LEU A 40 6.75 3.86 1.23
CA LEU A 40 6.61 2.72 2.14
C LEU A 40 7.68 1.65 1.88
N GLY A 41 7.92 1.32 0.61
CA GLY A 41 8.96 0.38 0.20
C GLY A 41 10.36 0.84 0.60
N GLY A 42 10.72 2.10 0.31
CA GLY A 42 12.03 2.66 0.66
C GLY A 42 12.23 2.81 2.17
N TRP A 43 11.16 3.09 2.93
CA TRP A 43 11.21 3.00 4.40
C TRP A 43 11.46 1.55 4.85
N LEU A 44 10.73 0.57 4.32
CA LEU A 44 10.96 -0.83 4.71
C LEU A 44 12.34 -1.34 4.26
N ALA A 45 12.88 -0.86 3.15
CA ALA A 45 14.20 -1.21 2.65
C ALA A 45 15.36 -0.63 3.48
N GLY A 46 15.11 0.37 4.33
CA GLY A 46 16.20 1.08 5.03
C GLY A 46 16.79 2.27 4.27
N GLU A 47 16.33 2.52 3.05
CA GLU A 47 16.83 3.56 2.13
C GLU A 47 16.35 4.96 2.55
N LEU A 48 15.14 5.04 3.12
CA LEU A 48 14.55 6.26 3.63
C LEU A 48 14.66 6.35 5.16
N GLY A 49 14.63 7.58 5.66
CA GLY A 49 14.73 7.86 7.10
C GLY A 49 16.16 7.84 7.65
N ALA A 50 17.19 7.94 6.81
CA ALA A 50 18.56 8.10 7.30
C ALA A 50 18.64 9.28 8.29
N GLY A 51 19.14 9.03 9.50
CA GLY A 51 19.24 10.02 10.57
C GLY A 51 17.97 10.22 11.44
N SER A 52 16.86 9.50 11.19
CA SER A 52 15.65 9.60 12.02
C SER A 52 15.65 8.62 13.20
N GLY A 53 16.40 8.93 14.27
CA GLY A 53 16.35 8.20 15.55
C GLY A 53 16.94 6.78 15.54
N GLU A 54 16.65 5.99 16.59
CA GLU A 54 17.12 4.58 16.72
C GLU A 54 16.60 3.67 15.59
N ASP A 55 15.45 4.01 15.02
CA ASP A 55 14.88 3.35 13.84
C ASP A 55 15.38 3.97 12.51
N GLY A 56 16.32 4.91 12.57
CA GLY A 56 16.86 5.68 11.45
C GLY A 56 17.68 4.82 10.47
N GLY A 57 17.63 5.22 9.20
CA GLY A 57 17.98 4.46 8.00
C GLY A 57 19.36 3.79 7.98
N GLY A 58 19.45 2.72 7.18
CA GLY A 58 20.64 1.88 7.03
C GLY A 58 20.41 0.38 7.18
N ARG A 59 19.19 -0.06 7.56
CA ARG A 59 18.82 -1.47 7.66
C ARG A 59 17.41 -1.72 7.15
N GLU A 60 17.20 -2.92 6.61
CA GLU A 60 15.86 -3.40 6.28
C GLU A 60 15.01 -3.51 7.56
N ARG A 61 13.78 -3.00 7.49
CA ARG A 61 12.82 -2.95 8.59
C ARG A 61 11.73 -3.96 8.35
N LYS A 62 11.47 -4.78 9.36
CA LYS A 62 10.33 -5.69 9.30
C LYS A 62 9.02 -4.91 9.41
N ASN A 63 8.88 -4.00 10.38
CA ASN A 63 7.64 -3.27 10.64
C ASN A 63 7.85 -1.75 10.47
N LEU A 64 6.76 -0.98 10.48
CA LEU A 64 6.85 0.47 10.30
C LEU A 64 7.49 1.20 11.49
N VAL A 65 7.34 0.68 12.70
CA VAL A 65 7.90 1.25 13.93
C VAL A 65 8.40 0.13 14.83
N GLY A 66 9.66 0.18 15.24
CA GLY A 66 10.30 -0.83 16.07
C GLY A 66 10.27 -2.26 15.52
N GLU A 67 10.55 -3.23 16.39
CA GLU A 67 10.74 -4.64 16.02
C GLU A 67 9.45 -5.47 15.98
N LYS A 68 8.34 -4.92 16.50
CA LYS A 68 7.04 -5.61 16.55
C LYS A 68 6.05 -4.88 15.65
N TYR A 69 5.14 -5.64 15.03
CA TYR A 69 4.03 -5.02 14.31
C TYR A 69 3.15 -4.26 15.30
N SER A 70 2.54 -3.19 14.83
CA SER A 70 1.65 -2.35 15.63
C SER A 70 0.44 -1.91 14.82
N ILE A 71 -0.39 -1.06 15.42
CA ILE A 71 -1.46 -0.38 14.69
C ILE A 71 -0.93 0.43 13.49
N ALA A 72 0.32 0.91 13.55
CA ALA A 72 0.94 1.60 12.44
C ALA A 72 0.95 0.71 11.19
N ASP A 73 1.26 -0.58 11.33
CA ASP A 73 1.26 -1.54 10.22
C ASP A 73 -0.16 -1.89 9.77
N LEU A 74 -1.05 -2.22 10.72
CA LEU A 74 -2.38 -2.75 10.42
C LEU A 74 -3.28 -1.72 9.68
N THR A 75 -3.11 -0.43 9.95
CA THR A 75 -3.93 0.62 9.35
C THR A 75 -3.81 0.75 7.83
N PHE A 76 -2.77 0.16 7.24
CA PHE A 76 -2.55 0.17 5.79
C PHE A 76 -3.29 -0.96 5.08
N ILE A 77 -3.64 -2.05 5.78
CA ILE A 77 -4.22 -3.26 5.17
C ILE A 77 -5.45 -2.98 4.30
N PRO A 78 -6.44 -2.16 4.72
CA PRO A 78 -7.64 -1.92 3.93
C PRO A 78 -7.35 -1.21 2.60
N CYS A 79 -6.39 -0.27 2.60
CA CYS A 79 -6.05 0.53 1.42
C CYS A 79 -5.07 -0.22 0.50
N GLN A 80 -4.12 -0.97 1.09
CA GLN A 80 -3.10 -1.68 0.33
C GLN A 80 -3.69 -2.75 -0.60
N GLY A 81 -4.84 -3.32 -0.25
CA GLY A 81 -5.57 -4.26 -1.11
C GLY A 81 -6.02 -3.68 -2.47
N TYR A 82 -6.07 -2.36 -2.63
CA TYR A 82 -6.43 -1.72 -3.91
C TYR A 82 -5.27 -1.61 -4.89
N VAL A 83 -4.01 -1.76 -4.45
CA VAL A 83 -2.83 -1.57 -5.31
C VAL A 83 -2.80 -2.59 -6.43
N LYS A 84 -3.05 -3.88 -6.10
CA LYS A 84 -3.16 -4.93 -7.13
C LYS A 84 -4.21 -4.58 -8.18
N GLY A 85 -5.39 -4.10 -7.77
CA GLY A 85 -6.45 -3.71 -8.70
C GLY A 85 -6.08 -2.54 -9.61
N LEU A 86 -5.29 -1.58 -9.12
CA LEU A 86 -4.76 -0.49 -9.96
C LEU A 86 -3.72 -1.00 -10.96
N ILE A 87 -2.83 -1.89 -10.53
CA ILE A 87 -1.80 -2.51 -11.38
C ILE A 87 -2.44 -3.36 -12.49
N ASP A 88 -3.34 -4.27 -12.13
CA ASP A 88 -4.04 -5.15 -13.08
C ASP A 88 -4.82 -4.33 -14.13
N ALA A 89 -5.24 -3.12 -13.76
CA ALA A 89 -5.93 -2.21 -14.65
C ALA A 89 -4.97 -1.34 -15.48
N GLY A 90 -3.65 -1.53 -15.37
CA GLY A 90 -2.64 -0.89 -16.20
C GLY A 90 -2.16 0.47 -15.68
N ALA A 91 -2.49 0.88 -14.45
CA ALA A 91 -2.08 2.18 -13.90
C ALA A 91 -0.54 2.35 -13.88
N TYR A 92 0.21 1.25 -13.74
CA TYR A 92 1.67 1.26 -13.65
C TYR A 92 2.36 0.63 -14.88
N GLY A 93 1.66 0.49 -16.00
CA GLY A 93 2.16 -0.20 -17.20
C GLY A 93 2.25 -1.71 -17.03
N GLU A 94 3.17 -2.36 -17.76
CA GLU A 94 3.43 -3.82 -17.71
C GLU A 94 4.26 -4.23 -16.47
N SER A 95 3.84 -3.79 -15.29
CA SER A 95 4.53 -4.10 -14.04
C SER A 95 3.68 -4.96 -13.12
N ASP A 96 4.31 -5.63 -12.16
CA ASP A 96 3.62 -6.34 -11.09
C ASP A 96 4.04 -5.79 -9.72
N GLU A 97 3.22 -6.04 -8.70
CA GLU A 97 3.41 -5.46 -7.37
C GLU A 97 4.74 -5.90 -6.72
N LYS A 98 5.18 -7.14 -6.99
CA LYS A 98 6.44 -7.69 -6.47
C LYS A 98 7.65 -7.03 -7.10
N LYS A 99 7.60 -6.75 -8.41
CA LYS A 99 8.67 -6.06 -9.13
C LYS A 99 8.75 -4.59 -8.75
N GLU A 100 7.62 -3.89 -8.63
CA GLU A 100 7.63 -2.46 -8.29
C GLU A 100 7.98 -2.20 -6.83
N PHE A 101 7.47 -3.03 -5.91
CA PHE A 101 7.51 -2.73 -4.48
C PHE A 101 7.86 -3.97 -3.65
N PRO A 102 9.03 -4.59 -3.86
CA PRO A 102 9.37 -5.88 -3.24
C PRO A 102 9.27 -5.86 -1.71
N HIS A 103 9.89 -4.88 -1.04
CA HIS A 103 9.87 -4.79 0.43
C HIS A 103 8.48 -4.50 1.00
N MET A 104 7.70 -3.66 0.30
CA MET A 104 6.32 -3.39 0.68
C MET A 104 5.47 -4.65 0.53
N GLN A 105 5.59 -5.37 -0.59
CA GLN A 105 4.82 -6.57 -0.83
C GLN A 105 5.14 -7.66 0.18
N THR A 106 6.42 -7.87 0.51
CA THR A 106 6.82 -8.82 1.57
C THR A 106 6.24 -8.44 2.94
N TRP A 107 6.28 -7.16 3.30
CA TRP A 107 5.64 -6.67 4.53
C TRP A 107 4.14 -6.89 4.53
N PHE A 108 3.45 -6.58 3.42
CA PHE A 108 2.01 -6.71 3.30
C PHE A 108 1.55 -8.17 3.34
N GLU A 109 2.23 -9.07 2.63
CA GLU A 109 1.97 -10.52 2.65
C GLU A 109 2.11 -11.08 4.07
N ARG A 110 3.13 -10.64 4.82
CA ARG A 110 3.31 -11.04 6.22
C ARG A 110 2.16 -10.58 7.11
N LEU A 111 1.67 -9.34 6.93
CA LEU A 111 0.52 -8.83 7.68
C LEU A 111 -0.77 -9.58 7.31
N ARG A 112 -1.01 -9.85 6.03
CA ARG A 112 -2.16 -10.64 5.55
C ARG A 112 -2.10 -12.10 5.97
N GLY A 113 -0.91 -12.63 6.20
CA GLY A 113 -0.70 -14.01 6.66
C GLY A 113 -1.24 -14.29 8.06
N ARG A 114 -1.51 -13.24 8.86
CA ARG A 114 -1.96 -13.35 10.26
C ARG A 114 -3.41 -13.83 10.34
N GLU A 115 -3.68 -14.74 11.26
CA GLU A 115 -5.00 -15.37 11.45
C GLU A 115 -6.13 -14.34 11.61
N ALA A 116 -6.01 -13.41 12.56
CA ALA A 116 -7.00 -12.34 12.76
C ALA A 116 -7.25 -11.50 11.50
N VAL A 117 -6.25 -11.30 10.66
CA VAL A 117 -6.42 -10.55 9.40
C VAL A 117 -7.15 -11.41 8.36
N LYS A 118 -6.81 -12.69 8.27
CA LYS A 118 -7.50 -13.65 7.38
C LYS A 118 -8.97 -13.80 7.75
N GLU A 119 -9.30 -13.89 9.03
CA GLU A 119 -10.67 -13.97 9.52
C GLU A 119 -11.51 -12.78 9.05
N VAL A 120 -11.00 -11.55 9.21
CA VAL A 120 -11.68 -10.33 8.75
C VAL A 120 -11.88 -10.33 7.23
N PHE A 121 -10.89 -10.81 6.46
CA PHE A 121 -11.05 -10.93 5.00
C PHE A 121 -12.09 -11.99 4.62
N ALA A 122 -12.10 -13.14 5.29
CA ALA A 122 -13.08 -14.20 5.05
C ALA A 122 -14.50 -13.74 5.40
N GLU A 123 -14.69 -13.03 6.51
CA GLU A 123 -15.97 -12.43 6.90
C GLU A 123 -16.44 -11.41 5.86
N LYS A 124 -15.54 -10.54 5.39
CA LYS A 124 -15.86 -9.57 4.33
C LYS A 124 -16.25 -10.23 3.01
N GLU A 125 -15.66 -11.37 2.67
CA GLU A 125 -16.03 -12.14 1.47
C GLU A 125 -17.37 -12.85 1.62
N ALA A 126 -17.68 -13.38 2.81
CA ALA A 126 -18.97 -14.01 3.11
C ALA A 126 -20.15 -13.02 3.11
N ASN A 127 -19.88 -11.74 3.33
CA ASN A 127 -20.88 -10.65 3.43
C ASN A 127 -21.02 -9.80 2.14
N LYS A 128 -20.45 -10.25 1.02
CA LYS A 128 -20.61 -9.63 -0.31
C LYS A 128 -21.70 -10.30 -1.12
#